data_AF-A0A2A3EDW7-F1
#
_entry.id   AF-A0A2A3EDW7-F1
#
_cell.length_a   1.000
_cell.length_b   1.000
_cell.length_c   1.000
_cell.angle_alpha   90.00
_cell.angle_beta   90.00
_cell.angle_gamma   90.00
#
_symmetry.space_group_name_H-M   'P 1'
#
loop_
_entity.id
_entity.type
_entity.pdbx_description
1 polymer ?
#
loop_
_entity_poly.entity_id
_entity_poly.type
_entity_poly.pdbx_seq_one_letter_code
_entity_poly.pdbx_strand_id
1 'polypeptide(L)'
;MQNCCDESDSDGDNDVIYKDVVIIGNGPSGICLSFMLAGNWPYYTGEPHPADEMLTARLHFSTRSGNEECYDTANQELESETNHQWQQNDVRSKGYDEKDGGRGLASSTRCKLECLSSGLEGRIGGRPLALLMDQLQHPCVDAGLDVPSLLTWKSVDQHPEHKVIDHIVLGKGQPGGSWQSMDPNVLTISLNRWMSLPDLDIRQWEMLIESEQFRNTNSIESESYYTFHEKPNACKTASRISVGTVAAYYKDYVRIKRLEQYFRCETIVTSVRTACDPDINCQKKDYNWIVDGFDKQTGKPFRYRCKRVVLATGTTDLSNQLGIPGENSQPDWITHDLNKLELRLDHLIDQHQANELEEKQVINPILVIGAGLSAADAIMAARFRGIPVLHAFRDSSNEWNKPDDEKIRTIYDKLQGLPSSMYPEYHKVYEMMADGGTNYPLYRALPGYTLLGFTGNENDFNDTTGFEKQPIVTFSDPDGCVHTFRVSTVAILIGYKPDLSYLKDNGIGLGKYSDKSIDGKSNPIDVDNFTYEVTKASKNGLYALGPLVGDNFVRYILGGAFAILVHILTTSTPT
;
A
#
# COMPACT_ATOMS: atom_id res chain seq x y z
N MET A 1 -27.54 44.92 -42.32
CA MET A 1 -27.95 43.98 -41.27
C MET A 1 -27.00 42.78 -41.38
N GLN A 2 -25.76 42.87 -40.94
CA GLN A 2 -25.24 43.11 -39.58
C GLN A 2 -25.41 41.89 -38.68
N ASN A 3 -24.25 41.36 -38.26
CA ASN A 3 -23.91 40.55 -37.09
C ASN A 3 -23.60 39.05 -37.27
N CYS A 4 -22.28 38.81 -37.23
CA CYS A 4 -21.55 37.93 -36.30
C CYS A 4 -21.52 36.41 -36.58
N CYS A 5 -20.45 35.98 -37.26
CA CYS A 5 -19.78 34.70 -37.02
C CYS A 5 -18.25 34.92 -37.11
N ASP A 6 -17.72 35.74 -36.20
CA ASP A 6 -16.32 35.67 -35.79
C ASP A 6 -16.33 34.95 -34.43
N GLU A 7 -16.31 33.62 -34.45
CA GLU A 7 -15.86 32.85 -33.29
C GLU A 7 -14.50 32.29 -33.65
N SER A 8 -13.50 32.91 -33.04
CA SER A 8 -12.11 32.53 -32.99
C SER A 8 -11.94 31.11 -32.44
N ASP A 9 -11.50 30.18 -33.29
CA ASP A 9 -10.88 28.92 -32.90
C ASP A 9 -9.52 29.18 -32.21
N SER A 10 -9.55 29.70 -30.98
CA SER A 10 -8.34 29.93 -30.18
C SER A 10 -8.55 29.65 -28.69
N ASP A 11 -8.94 28.44 -28.31
CA ASP A 11 -9.04 28.08 -26.88
C ASP A 11 -8.74 26.60 -26.54
N GLY A 12 -7.85 25.94 -27.30
CA GLY A 12 -7.47 24.53 -27.07
C GLY A 12 -6.18 24.29 -26.28
N ASP A 13 -5.35 25.32 -26.07
CA ASP A 13 -3.95 25.14 -25.61
C ASP A 13 -3.64 25.72 -24.22
N ASN A 14 -4.62 26.32 -23.53
CA ASN A 14 -4.43 27.01 -22.25
C ASN A 14 -4.55 26.12 -21.00
N ASP A 15 -4.87 24.82 -21.12
CA ASP A 15 -5.19 23.95 -19.97
C ASP A 15 -4.19 22.78 -19.74
N VAL A 16 -3.06 22.78 -20.45
CA VAL A 16 -2.00 21.75 -20.28
C VAL A 16 -0.99 22.17 -19.22
N ILE A 17 -0.92 21.41 -18.14
CA ILE A 17 0.02 21.68 -17.04
C ILE A 17 1.27 20.80 -17.20
N TYR A 18 2.46 21.41 -17.15
CA TYR A 18 3.72 20.69 -17.24
C TYR A 18 4.25 20.36 -15.85
N LYS A 19 4.72 19.13 -15.64
CA LYS A 19 5.36 18.66 -14.40
C LYS A 19 6.53 17.74 -14.70
N ASP A 20 7.59 17.74 -13.89
CA ASP A 20 8.67 16.77 -14.09
C ASP A 20 8.21 15.35 -13.70
N VAL A 21 7.42 15.23 -12.64
CA VAL A 21 6.87 13.95 -12.16
C VAL A 21 5.38 14.06 -11.88
N VAL A 22 4.59 13.13 -12.41
CA VAL A 22 3.18 12.93 -12.00
C VAL A 22 3.07 11.59 -11.26
N ILE A 23 2.63 11.64 -10.01
CA ILE A 23 2.41 10.48 -9.16
C ILE A 23 0.91 10.19 -9.11
N ILE A 24 0.52 8.97 -9.46
CA ILE A 24 -0.88 8.54 -9.46
C ILE A 24 -1.10 7.64 -8.25
N GLY A 25 -1.83 8.15 -7.26
CA GLY A 25 -2.07 7.53 -5.97
C GLY A 25 -1.48 8.33 -4.83
N ASN A 26 -2.32 8.76 -3.89
CA ASN A 26 -1.95 9.55 -2.72
C ASN A 26 -1.90 8.72 -1.42
N GLY A 27 -1.69 7.41 -1.54
CA GLY A 27 -1.39 6.53 -0.41
C GLY A 27 0.05 6.67 0.10
N PRO A 28 0.49 5.82 1.04
CA PRO A 28 1.84 5.85 1.61
C PRO A 28 2.95 5.87 0.55
N SER A 29 2.77 5.16 -0.57
CA SER A 29 3.67 5.18 -1.73
C SER A 29 3.85 6.57 -2.32
N GLY A 30 2.75 7.26 -2.64
CA GLY A 30 2.82 8.62 -3.17
C GLY A 30 3.34 9.63 -2.15
N ILE A 31 3.00 9.45 -0.86
CA ILE A 31 3.45 10.33 0.22
C ILE A 31 4.97 10.22 0.43
N CYS A 32 5.51 9.00 0.57
CA CYS A 32 6.95 8.79 0.74
C CYS A 32 7.76 9.39 -0.42
N LEU A 33 7.30 9.17 -1.66
CA LEU A 33 7.98 9.70 -2.82
C LEU A 33 7.87 11.23 -2.89
N SER A 34 6.68 11.80 -2.66
CA SER A 34 6.50 13.26 -2.64
C SER A 34 7.37 13.94 -1.57
N PHE A 35 7.49 13.34 -0.38
CA PHE A 35 8.38 13.83 0.68
C PHE A 35 9.84 13.96 0.20
N MET A 36 10.34 12.95 -0.52
CA MET A 36 11.69 12.96 -1.08
C MET A 36 11.85 13.94 -2.25
N LEU A 37 10.89 13.98 -3.16
CA LEU A 37 10.89 14.91 -4.30
C LEU A 37 10.75 16.37 -3.85
N ALA A 38 10.19 16.62 -2.66
CA ALA A 38 10.18 17.93 -2.01
C ALA A 38 11.55 18.33 -1.41
N GLY A 39 12.60 17.55 -1.63
CA GLY A 39 13.96 17.87 -1.21
C GLY A 39 14.35 17.34 0.18
N ASN A 40 13.62 16.36 0.72
CA ASN A 40 13.97 15.72 1.99
C ASN A 40 14.72 14.41 1.73
N TRP A 41 16.05 14.42 1.89
CA TRP A 41 16.88 13.27 1.51
C TRP A 41 17.47 12.55 2.73
N PRO A 42 17.67 11.21 2.64
CA PRO A 42 18.18 10.41 3.74
C PRO A 42 19.70 10.45 3.86
N TYR A 43 20.15 10.51 5.11
CA TYR A 43 21.54 10.50 5.54
C TYR A 43 21.76 9.42 6.57
N TYR A 44 22.82 8.63 6.40
CA TYR A 44 23.24 7.67 7.43
C TYR A 44 23.78 8.42 8.66
N THR A 45 23.33 8.02 9.85
CA THR A 45 23.72 8.65 11.13
C THR A 45 25.18 8.42 11.49
N GLY A 46 25.81 7.38 10.94
CA GLY A 46 27.14 6.90 11.35
C GLY A 46 27.09 5.85 12.46
N GLU A 47 25.92 5.60 13.04
CA GLU A 47 25.74 4.61 14.11
C GLU A 47 25.73 3.18 13.54
N PRO A 48 26.41 2.22 14.17
CA PRO A 48 26.49 0.85 13.67
C PRO A 48 25.13 0.15 13.68
N HIS A 49 24.89 -0.71 12.69
CA HIS A 49 23.70 -1.56 12.68
C HIS A 49 23.80 -2.63 13.78
N PRO A 50 22.82 -2.72 14.68
CA PRO A 50 22.91 -3.51 15.92
C PRO A 50 23.02 -5.03 15.73
N ALA A 51 22.63 -5.55 14.57
CA ALA A 51 22.67 -6.99 14.27
C ALA A 51 23.31 -7.33 12.92
N ASP A 52 23.92 -6.36 12.24
CA ASP A 52 24.56 -6.58 10.93
C ASP A 52 25.86 -5.78 10.83
N GLU A 53 26.94 -6.40 11.31
CA GLU A 53 28.29 -5.83 11.23
C GLU A 53 28.75 -5.66 9.79
N MET A 54 28.28 -6.48 8.86
CA MET A 54 28.69 -6.42 7.46
C MET A 54 28.04 -5.22 6.75
N LEU A 55 26.75 -4.97 6.99
CA LEU A 55 26.07 -3.76 6.54
C LEU A 55 26.74 -2.51 7.13
N THR A 56 27.07 -2.55 8.42
CA THR A 56 27.82 -1.48 9.09
C THR A 56 29.15 -1.19 8.39
N ALA A 57 29.94 -2.22 8.11
CA ALA A 57 31.20 -2.09 7.39
C ALA A 57 31.00 -1.51 5.99
N ARG A 58 30.01 -1.98 5.22
CA ARG A 58 29.69 -1.45 3.89
C ARG A 58 29.25 0.01 3.94
N LEU A 59 28.44 0.41 4.93
CA LEU A 59 28.01 1.80 5.12
C LEU A 59 29.19 2.71 5.44
N HIS A 60 30.05 2.33 6.39
CA HIS A 60 31.25 3.11 6.73
C HIS A 60 32.22 3.21 5.55
N PHE A 61 32.43 2.12 4.81
CA PHE A 61 33.27 2.14 3.61
C PHE A 61 32.70 3.07 2.53
N SER A 62 31.39 3.01 2.31
CA SER A 62 30.65 3.75 1.28
C SER A 62 30.45 5.24 1.60
N THR A 63 30.68 5.64 2.85
CA THR A 63 30.54 7.02 3.34
C THR A 63 31.88 7.70 3.60
N ARG A 64 33.02 6.99 3.50
CA ARG A 64 34.37 7.57 3.57
C ARG A 64 34.73 8.35 2.31
N SER A 65 35.46 9.45 2.47
CA SER A 65 35.96 10.27 1.36
C SER A 65 37.08 9.57 0.59
N GLY A 66 36.93 9.49 -0.75
CA GLY A 66 37.93 8.92 -1.66
C GLY A 66 37.65 7.51 -2.22
N ASN A 67 36.57 6.84 -1.80
CA ASN A 67 36.25 5.47 -2.23
C ASN A 67 35.29 5.37 -3.42
N GLU A 68 34.90 6.50 -4.03
CA GLU A 68 33.99 6.51 -5.19
C GLU A 68 34.63 5.83 -6.41
N GLU A 69 35.96 5.90 -6.56
CA GLU A 69 36.71 5.28 -7.67
C GLU A 69 36.86 3.75 -7.56
N CYS A 70 36.71 3.15 -6.37
CA CYS A 70 36.88 1.70 -6.16
C CYS A 70 35.71 0.86 -6.71
N TYR A 71 34.52 1.46 -6.86
CA TYR A 71 33.35 0.75 -7.37
C TYR A 71 33.34 0.66 -8.90
N ASP A 72 33.97 1.62 -9.60
CA ASP A 72 34.08 1.61 -11.06
C ASP A 72 35.21 0.69 -11.58
N THR A 73 36.26 0.49 -10.77
CA THR A 73 37.41 -0.37 -11.13
C THR A 73 37.13 -1.87 -11.02
N ALA A 74 36.24 -2.29 -10.11
CA ALA A 74 35.91 -3.71 -9.91
C ALA A 74 35.24 -4.37 -11.14
N ASN A 75 34.59 -3.60 -12.02
CA ASN A 75 34.02 -4.11 -13.27
C ASN A 75 35.05 -4.20 -14.42
N GLN A 76 36.13 -3.41 -14.39
CA GLN A 76 37.19 -3.51 -15.40
C GLN A 76 38.17 -4.66 -15.11
N GLU A 77 38.33 -5.04 -13.83
CA GLU A 77 39.23 -6.14 -13.44
C GLU A 77 38.65 -7.55 -13.70
N LEU A 78 37.35 -7.68 -13.96
CA LEU A 78 36.75 -8.97 -14.38
C LEU A 78 36.99 -9.33 -15.86
N GLU A 79 37.51 -8.41 -16.68
CA GLU A 79 37.82 -8.65 -18.10
C GLU A 79 39.32 -8.82 -18.41
N SER A 80 40.21 -8.74 -17.42
CA SER A 80 41.65 -8.95 -17.64
C SER A 80 42.31 -9.74 -16.52
N GLU A 81 42.12 -11.06 -16.51
CA GLU A 81 43.09 -11.95 -15.87
C GLU A 81 44.38 -11.92 -16.71
N THR A 82 45.41 -11.20 -16.25
CA THR A 82 46.81 -11.68 -16.20
C THR A 82 47.77 -10.60 -15.68
N ASN A 83 48.65 -11.04 -14.77
CA ASN A 83 49.93 -10.43 -14.35
C ASN A 83 49.94 -9.28 -13.32
N HIS A 84 50.27 -9.71 -12.09
CA HIS A 84 51.40 -9.28 -11.26
C HIS A 84 51.40 -7.90 -10.55
N GLN A 85 51.55 -8.05 -9.22
CA GLN A 85 52.50 -7.36 -8.33
C GLN A 85 51.92 -6.25 -7.45
N TRP A 86 51.68 -6.62 -6.20
CA TRP A 86 51.41 -5.73 -5.07
C TRP A 86 52.55 -4.72 -4.91
N GLN A 87 52.35 -3.50 -5.39
CA GLN A 87 53.12 -2.34 -4.97
C GLN A 87 52.34 -1.59 -3.89
N GLN A 88 52.85 -1.67 -2.66
CA GLN A 88 52.52 -0.75 -1.58
C GLN A 88 52.93 0.66 -2.00
N ASN A 89 51.95 1.51 -2.32
CA ASN A 89 52.16 2.94 -2.41
C ASN A 89 51.60 3.62 -1.16
N ASP A 90 52.54 4.08 -0.35
CA ASP A 90 52.36 4.95 0.82
C ASP A 90 51.77 6.30 0.35
N VAL A 91 50.48 6.52 0.58
CA VAL A 91 49.86 7.84 0.37
C VAL A 91 49.76 8.56 1.71
N ARG A 92 50.69 9.50 1.89
CA ARG A 92 50.70 10.48 2.98
C ARG A 92 49.33 11.14 3.14
N SER A 93 48.71 10.90 4.29
CA SER A 93 47.56 11.65 4.80
C SER A 93 47.94 13.14 4.92
N LYS A 94 47.37 13.97 4.04
CA LYS A 94 47.27 15.42 4.26
C LYS A 94 45.94 15.65 4.97
N GLY A 95 46.04 16.08 6.22
CA GLY A 95 44.90 16.47 7.03
C GLY A 95 44.09 17.58 6.36
N TYR A 96 42.81 17.32 6.19
CA TYR A 96 41.78 18.32 5.95
C TYR A 96 40.73 18.11 7.04
N ASP A 97 40.30 19.24 7.62
CA ASP A 97 39.46 19.35 8.80
C ASP A 97 38.22 18.43 8.79
N GLU A 98 38.06 17.67 9.88
CA GLU A 98 36.84 16.97 10.27
C GLU A 98 35.72 17.98 10.58
N LYS A 99 35.04 18.45 9.54
CA LYS A 99 33.70 19.03 9.63
C LYS A 99 32.89 18.66 8.40
N ASP A 100 32.50 17.39 8.29
CA ASP A 100 31.49 17.00 7.31
C ASP A 100 30.48 16.06 7.96
N GLY A 101 29.25 16.57 8.11
CA GLY A 101 28.12 15.76 8.56
C GLY A 101 27.94 14.58 7.60
N GLY A 102 27.39 13.46 8.09
CA GLY A 102 27.28 12.20 7.34
C GLY A 102 26.92 12.40 5.85
N ARG A 103 27.47 11.56 4.98
CA ARG A 103 27.25 11.67 3.52
C ARG A 103 25.85 11.18 3.14
N GLY A 104 25.19 11.93 2.27
CA GLY A 104 23.84 11.61 1.79
C GLY A 104 23.79 10.31 1.01
N LEU A 105 22.70 9.56 1.17
CA LEU A 105 22.49 8.32 0.41
C LEU A 105 21.96 8.61 -1.00
N ALA A 106 21.30 9.75 -1.22
CA ALA A 106 20.65 10.10 -2.48
C ALA A 106 21.63 10.32 -3.66
N SER A 107 22.91 10.58 -3.40
CA SER A 107 23.97 10.70 -4.42
C SER A 107 24.65 9.36 -4.75
N SER A 108 24.12 8.24 -4.27
CA SER A 108 24.74 6.93 -4.47
C SER A 108 24.65 6.46 -5.92
N THR A 109 25.75 5.91 -6.44
CA THR A 109 25.77 5.21 -7.73
C THR A 109 25.03 3.87 -7.62
N ARG A 110 24.65 3.29 -8.76
CA ARG A 110 24.04 1.95 -8.80
C ARG A 110 24.91 0.90 -8.13
N CYS A 111 26.22 0.87 -8.44
CA CYS A 111 27.15 -0.09 -7.86
C CYS A 111 27.21 0.03 -6.33
N LYS A 112 27.22 1.26 -5.80
CA LYS A 112 27.17 1.51 -4.36
C LYS A 112 25.89 0.96 -3.73
N LEU A 113 24.75 1.15 -4.38
CA LEU A 113 23.46 0.63 -3.92
C LEU A 113 23.39 -0.91 -3.96
N GLU A 114 23.90 -1.53 -5.02
CA GLU A 114 24.05 -2.99 -5.14
C GLU A 114 24.93 -3.54 -4.01
N CYS A 115 26.09 -2.92 -3.77
CA CYS A 115 26.96 -3.28 -2.65
C CYS A 115 26.25 -3.18 -1.31
N LEU A 116 25.63 -2.03 -0.99
CA LEU A 116 24.96 -1.81 0.29
C LEU A 116 23.84 -2.81 0.55
N SER A 117 23.05 -3.13 -0.48
CA SER A 117 21.92 -4.06 -0.38
C SER A 117 22.30 -5.54 -0.42
N SER A 118 23.56 -5.86 -0.72
CA SER A 118 24.03 -7.24 -0.88
C SER A 118 23.92 -8.05 0.41
N GLY A 119 23.31 -9.24 0.31
CA GLY A 119 23.15 -10.18 1.41
C GLY A 119 22.15 -9.75 2.49
N LEU A 120 21.36 -8.69 2.27
CA LEU A 120 20.32 -8.31 3.21
C LEU A 120 19.13 -9.26 3.09
N GLU A 121 18.65 -9.71 4.24
CA GLU A 121 17.48 -10.56 4.36
C GLU A 121 16.32 -9.83 5.04
N GLY A 122 15.11 -10.30 4.79
CA GLY A 122 13.89 -9.77 5.37
C GLY A 122 12.69 -10.64 5.03
N ARG A 123 11.48 -10.10 5.22
CA ARG A 123 10.25 -10.80 4.86
C ARG A 123 10.14 -11.03 3.35
N ILE A 124 9.36 -12.06 3.01
CA ILE A 124 9.10 -12.48 1.63
C ILE A 124 8.61 -11.28 0.80
N GLY A 125 9.22 -11.12 -0.38
CA GLY A 125 8.84 -10.10 -1.37
C GLY A 125 9.63 -8.80 -1.28
N GLY A 126 10.55 -8.64 -0.32
CA GLY A 126 11.42 -7.46 -0.23
C GLY A 126 12.42 -7.38 -1.39
N ARG A 127 12.38 -6.29 -2.16
CA ARG A 127 13.40 -5.94 -3.16
C ARG A 127 14.67 -5.40 -2.48
N PRO A 128 15.84 -5.41 -3.15
CA PRO A 128 17.11 -5.03 -2.53
C PRO A 128 17.09 -3.67 -1.81
N LEU A 129 16.53 -2.63 -2.45
CA LEU A 129 16.44 -1.30 -1.84
C LEU A 129 15.33 -1.17 -0.80
N ALA A 130 14.24 -1.96 -0.92
CA ALA A 130 13.23 -2.05 0.12
C ALA A 130 13.85 -2.63 1.40
N LEU A 131 14.65 -3.69 1.28
CA LEU A 131 15.37 -4.30 2.41
C LEU A 131 16.41 -3.35 2.99
N LEU A 132 17.23 -2.70 2.15
CA LEU A 132 18.22 -1.73 2.62
C LEU A 132 17.57 -0.59 3.42
N MET A 133 16.55 0.05 2.88
CA MET A 133 15.90 1.16 3.57
C MET A 133 15.13 0.71 4.80
N ASP A 134 14.58 -0.52 4.82
CA ASP A 134 13.92 -1.08 6.00
C ASP A 134 14.92 -1.34 7.14
N GLN A 135 16.08 -1.95 6.84
CA GLN A 135 17.14 -2.20 7.83
C GLN A 135 17.73 -0.88 8.40
N LEU A 136 17.73 0.20 7.60
CA LEU A 136 18.21 1.50 8.06
C LEU A 136 17.16 2.28 8.85
N GLN A 137 15.90 2.30 8.39
CA GLN A 137 14.82 3.06 9.04
C GLN A 137 14.28 2.33 10.28
N HIS A 138 14.23 1.00 10.25
CA HIS A 138 13.71 0.13 11.30
C HIS A 138 14.68 -1.05 11.58
N PRO A 139 15.86 -0.78 12.16
CA PRO A 139 16.83 -1.85 12.44
C PRO A 139 16.24 -2.93 13.35
N CYS A 140 16.47 -4.20 12.99
CA CYS A 140 16.01 -5.37 13.76
C CYS A 140 14.50 -5.44 14.02
N VAL A 141 13.70 -4.77 13.20
CA VAL A 141 12.25 -4.67 13.42
C VAL A 141 11.54 -6.02 13.36
N ASP A 142 12.03 -6.95 12.51
CA ASP A 142 11.49 -8.30 12.42
C ASP A 142 11.85 -9.18 13.63
N ALA A 143 12.92 -8.84 14.36
CA ALA A 143 13.25 -9.45 15.65
C ALA A 143 12.43 -8.86 16.82
N GLY A 144 11.53 -7.91 16.54
CA GLY A 144 10.71 -7.25 17.55
C GLY A 144 11.49 -6.24 18.40
N LEU A 145 12.70 -5.84 17.98
CA LEU A 145 13.50 -4.86 18.69
C LEU A 145 13.06 -3.43 18.35
N ASP A 146 13.05 -2.56 19.34
CA ASP A 146 12.76 -1.13 19.16
C ASP A 146 14.06 -0.32 19.12
N VAL A 147 14.78 -0.40 18.00
CA VAL A 147 16.06 0.31 17.81
C VAL A 147 15.84 1.61 17.04
N PRO A 148 16.40 2.77 17.43
CA PRO A 148 16.30 4.01 16.66
C PRO A 148 16.70 3.87 15.20
N SER A 149 16.14 4.75 14.34
CA SER A 149 16.51 4.83 12.92
C SER A 149 18.00 5.17 12.75
N LEU A 150 18.67 4.49 11.82
CA LEU A 150 20.02 4.82 11.33
C LEU A 150 19.98 5.87 10.22
N LEU A 151 18.78 6.36 9.87
CA LEU A 151 18.56 7.45 8.94
C LEU A 151 18.19 8.74 9.69
N THR A 152 18.79 9.83 9.25
CA THR A 152 18.33 11.20 9.48
C THR A 152 17.89 11.80 8.15
N TRP A 153 16.92 12.69 8.18
CA TRP A 153 16.38 13.33 6.99
C TRP A 153 16.75 14.80 7.03
N LYS A 154 17.34 15.29 5.94
CA LYS A 154 17.66 16.72 5.80
C LYS A 154 16.77 17.35 4.75
N SER A 155 16.22 18.51 5.02
CA SER A 155 15.41 19.26 4.06
C SER A 155 16.28 20.14 3.15
N VAL A 156 15.64 20.73 2.12
CA VAL A 156 16.28 21.72 1.24
C VAL A 156 16.79 22.96 1.97
N ASP A 157 16.17 23.32 3.10
CA ASP A 157 16.61 24.45 3.93
C ASP A 157 17.86 24.09 4.75
N GLN A 158 18.10 22.80 5.00
CA GLN A 158 19.19 22.30 5.84
C GLN A 158 20.42 21.91 5.02
N HIS A 159 20.29 21.65 3.72
CA HIS A 159 21.40 21.20 2.89
C HIS A 159 21.36 21.78 1.46
N PRO A 160 22.44 22.44 0.98
CA PRO A 160 22.42 23.21 -0.26
C PRO A 160 22.39 22.36 -1.55
N GLU A 161 22.85 21.10 -1.56
CA GLU A 161 22.73 20.25 -2.76
C GLU A 161 21.31 19.70 -3.00
N HIS A 162 20.44 19.80 -2.01
CA HIS A 162 19.07 19.31 -2.13
C HIS A 162 18.29 20.17 -3.12
N LYS A 163 17.45 19.52 -3.91
CA LYS A 163 16.61 20.18 -4.90
C LYS A 163 15.19 19.67 -4.81
N VAL A 164 14.25 20.59 -4.99
CA VAL A 164 12.84 20.26 -5.19
C VAL A 164 12.66 19.83 -6.65
N ILE A 165 12.12 18.65 -6.86
CA ILE A 165 11.71 18.15 -8.17
C ILE A 165 10.25 18.53 -8.37
N ASP A 166 9.93 19.23 -9.46
CA ASP A 166 8.57 19.71 -9.72
C ASP A 166 7.61 18.53 -9.96
N HIS A 167 6.73 18.28 -9.00
CA HIS A 167 5.86 17.11 -9.02
C HIS A 167 4.43 17.44 -8.60
N ILE A 168 3.53 16.49 -8.87
CA ILE A 168 2.14 16.49 -8.40
C ILE A 168 1.72 15.06 -8.05
N VAL A 169 0.96 14.91 -6.97
CA VAL A 169 0.31 13.68 -6.52
C VAL A 169 -1.18 13.79 -6.78
N LEU A 170 -1.71 12.87 -7.59
CA LEU A 170 -3.13 12.77 -7.92
C LEU A 170 -3.76 11.64 -7.12
N GLY A 171 -4.86 11.91 -6.42
CA GLY A 171 -5.48 10.93 -5.52
C GLY A 171 -7.00 10.97 -5.54
N LYS A 172 -7.63 9.78 -5.48
CA LYS A 172 -9.10 9.62 -5.52
C LYS A 172 -9.82 10.18 -4.27
N GLY A 173 -9.09 10.37 -3.17
CA GLY A 173 -9.62 10.75 -1.86
C GLY A 173 -8.62 11.59 -1.05
N GLN A 174 -8.75 11.58 0.28
CA GLN A 174 -7.78 12.21 1.19
C GLN A 174 -6.43 11.49 1.19
N PRO A 175 -5.31 12.17 1.57
CA PRO A 175 -4.00 11.51 1.67
C PRO A 175 -4.04 10.31 2.62
N GLY A 176 -3.39 9.21 2.23
CA GLY A 176 -3.49 7.91 2.90
C GLY A 176 -4.08 6.83 2.00
N GLY A 177 -4.70 7.19 0.87
CA GLY A 177 -5.18 6.22 -0.11
C GLY A 177 -6.23 5.29 0.47
N SER A 178 -6.10 3.97 0.27
CA SER A 178 -7.08 2.98 0.74
C SER A 178 -7.25 2.95 2.27
N TRP A 179 -6.28 3.44 3.04
CA TRP A 179 -6.41 3.54 4.49
C TRP A 179 -7.57 4.46 4.91
N GLN A 180 -7.94 5.43 4.06
CA GLN A 180 -9.07 6.33 4.31
C GLN A 180 -10.44 5.69 4.08
N SER A 181 -10.50 4.56 3.37
CA SER A 181 -11.74 3.86 3.03
C SER A 181 -11.93 2.53 3.78
N MET A 182 -10.91 2.05 4.48
CA MET A 182 -10.97 0.84 5.30
C MET A 182 -11.73 1.08 6.60
N ASP A 183 -12.17 0.00 7.26
CA ASP A 183 -12.81 0.08 8.57
C ASP A 183 -11.87 0.71 9.60
N PRO A 184 -12.23 1.85 10.23
CA PRO A 184 -11.34 2.53 11.16
C PRO A 184 -11.09 1.74 12.45
N ASN A 185 -11.98 0.81 12.83
CA ASN A 185 -11.92 0.07 14.09
C ASN A 185 -11.09 -1.21 13.98
N VAL A 186 -10.83 -1.69 12.76
CA VAL A 186 -9.97 -2.87 12.54
C VAL A 186 -8.52 -2.53 12.94
N LEU A 187 -7.86 -3.49 13.60
CA LEU A 187 -6.46 -3.37 13.97
C LEU A 187 -5.54 -3.86 12.84
N THR A 188 -4.50 -3.09 12.54
CA THR A 188 -3.45 -3.48 11.59
C THR A 188 -2.82 -4.81 11.96
N ILE A 189 -2.43 -5.60 10.95
CA ILE A 189 -1.54 -6.75 11.21
C ILE A 189 -0.17 -6.26 11.64
N SER A 190 0.37 -5.27 10.94
CA SER A 190 1.68 -4.72 11.27
C SER A 190 1.64 -3.90 12.56
N LEU A 191 2.75 -3.85 13.29
CA LEU A 191 2.89 -3.02 14.48
C LEU A 191 2.92 -1.53 14.11
N ASN A 192 2.54 -0.67 15.06
CA ASN A 192 2.46 0.78 14.91
C ASN A 192 3.69 1.38 14.21
N ARG A 193 4.89 1.08 14.69
CA ARG A 193 6.14 1.62 14.15
C ARG A 193 6.33 1.28 12.67
N TRP A 194 5.85 0.13 12.21
CA TRP A 194 6.00 -0.33 10.83
C TRP A 194 5.15 0.47 9.85
N MET A 195 4.16 1.22 10.37
CA MET A 195 3.29 2.10 9.60
C MET A 195 3.85 3.52 9.47
N SER A 196 4.99 3.82 10.11
CA SER A 196 5.60 5.15 10.09
C SER A 196 6.15 5.50 8.70
N LEU A 197 6.02 6.77 8.35
CA LEU A 197 6.62 7.39 7.18
C LEU A 197 7.96 8.05 7.58
N PRO A 198 8.81 8.40 6.59
CA PRO A 198 10.09 9.05 6.81
C PRO A 198 10.02 10.26 7.75
N ASP A 199 11.02 10.41 8.62
CA ASP A 199 11.20 11.61 9.45
C ASP A 199 10.05 11.91 10.46
N LEU A 200 9.10 10.99 10.67
CA LEU A 200 8.08 11.13 11.71
C LEU A 200 7.58 9.76 12.16
N ASP A 201 8.06 9.26 13.30
CA ASP A 201 7.52 8.02 13.89
C ASP A 201 6.05 8.24 14.29
N ILE A 202 5.17 7.28 14.01
CA ILE A 202 3.73 7.43 14.32
C ILE A 202 3.49 7.68 15.81
N ARG A 203 4.34 7.14 16.70
CA ARG A 203 4.25 7.36 18.15
C ARG A 203 4.61 8.79 18.54
N GLN A 204 5.56 9.39 17.82
CA GLN A 204 5.89 10.81 18.00
C GLN A 204 4.72 11.69 17.54
N TRP A 205 4.06 11.31 16.44
CA TRP A 205 2.85 12.00 15.98
C TRP A 205 1.71 11.91 17.01
N GLU A 206 1.46 10.74 17.61
CA GLU A 206 0.45 10.60 18.67
C GLU A 206 0.71 11.60 19.82
N MET A 207 1.96 11.71 20.28
CA MET A 207 2.34 12.68 21.31
C MET A 207 2.12 14.14 20.89
N LEU A 208 2.38 14.46 19.62
CA LEU A 208 2.12 15.80 19.08
C LEU A 208 0.62 16.13 19.14
N ILE A 209 -0.24 15.21 18.69
CA ILE A 209 -1.70 15.40 18.70
C ILE A 209 -2.25 15.49 20.12
N GLU A 210 -1.82 14.62 21.04
CA GLU A 210 -2.17 14.68 22.46
C GLU A 210 -1.81 16.05 23.06
N SER A 211 -0.62 16.59 22.72
CA SER A 211 -0.17 17.89 23.20
C SER A 211 -0.97 19.07 22.61
N GLU A 212 -1.39 18.99 21.34
CA GLU A 212 -2.23 20.01 20.70
C GLU A 212 -3.64 20.02 21.30
N GLN A 213 -4.23 18.84 21.51
CA GLN A 213 -5.53 18.71 22.16
C GLN A 213 -5.50 19.27 23.58
N PHE A 214 -4.45 18.99 24.35
CA PHE A 214 -4.30 19.55 25.70
C PHE A 214 -4.22 21.08 25.69
N ARG A 215 -3.49 21.68 24.74
CA ARG A 215 -3.41 23.15 24.58
C ARG A 215 -4.75 23.77 24.18
N ASN A 216 -5.49 23.11 23.29
CA ASN A 216 -6.80 23.58 22.82
C ASN A 216 -7.88 23.44 23.90
N THR A 217 -7.75 22.47 24.81
CA THR A 217 -8.70 22.28 25.92
C THR A 217 -8.43 23.26 27.08
N ASN A 218 -7.16 23.54 27.37
CA ASN A 218 -6.76 24.50 28.43
C ASN A 218 -6.86 25.99 28.02
N SER A 219 -7.28 26.28 26.79
CA SER A 219 -7.64 27.64 26.38
C SER A 219 -9.08 28.02 26.76
N ILE A 220 -9.84 27.10 27.37
CA ILE A 220 -11.24 27.31 27.76
C ILE A 220 -11.46 27.37 29.29
N GLU A 221 -10.61 26.79 30.14
CA GLU A 221 -10.77 26.91 31.62
C GLU A 221 -9.44 27.04 32.37
N SER A 222 -9.43 27.88 33.40
CA SER A 222 -8.26 28.29 34.17
C SER A 222 -7.69 27.21 35.09
N GLU A 223 -6.36 27.23 35.22
CA GLU A 223 -5.56 26.84 36.39
C GLU A 223 -6.02 25.62 37.21
N SER A 224 -5.41 24.46 36.90
CA SER A 224 -5.19 23.41 37.88
C SER A 224 -3.78 22.82 37.70
N TYR A 225 -2.91 23.16 38.64
CA TYR A 225 -1.51 22.77 38.71
C TYR A 225 -1.38 21.40 39.40
N TYR A 226 -1.54 20.31 38.64
CA TYR A 226 -1.04 18.99 39.05
C TYR A 226 -0.35 18.29 37.88
N THR A 227 0.97 18.44 37.89
CA THR A 227 1.97 17.67 37.14
C THR A 227 1.79 16.17 37.38
N PHE A 228 1.32 15.44 36.36
CA PHE A 228 1.66 14.02 36.21
C PHE A 228 2.82 13.94 35.22
N HIS A 229 4.04 14.14 35.74
CA HIS A 229 5.26 13.73 35.05
C HIS A 229 5.31 12.20 35.04
N GLU A 230 4.62 11.57 34.11
CA GLU A 230 5.07 10.26 33.65
C GLU A 230 6.35 10.48 32.85
N LYS A 231 7.42 9.79 33.29
CA LYS A 231 8.75 9.83 32.66
C LYS A 231 8.60 9.65 31.14
N PRO A 232 9.24 10.47 30.29
CA PRO A 232 9.18 10.33 28.82
C PRO A 232 9.95 9.11 28.27
N ASN A 233 10.23 8.10 29.11
CA ASN A 233 11.11 6.96 28.81
C ASN A 233 10.43 5.59 28.89
N ALA A 234 9.10 5.52 28.89
CA ALA A 234 8.39 4.28 28.59
C ALA A 234 7.88 4.37 27.15
N CYS A 235 8.75 4.05 26.18
CA CYS A 235 8.31 3.83 24.82
C CYS A 235 7.17 2.79 24.87
N LYS A 236 5.94 3.15 24.45
CA LYS A 236 4.84 2.20 24.35
C LYS A 236 5.37 0.98 23.59
N THR A 237 5.27 -0.21 24.19
CA THR A 237 5.68 -1.48 23.58
C THR A 237 5.07 -1.59 22.18
N ALA A 238 5.81 -2.18 21.23
CA ALA A 238 5.33 -2.36 19.87
C ALA A 238 3.95 -3.05 19.88
N SER A 239 2.92 -2.32 19.46
CA SER A 239 1.53 -2.75 19.51
C SER A 239 0.89 -2.59 18.13
N ARG A 240 -0.17 -3.36 17.89
CA ARG A 240 -1.03 -3.14 16.72
C ARG A 240 -1.80 -1.84 16.92
N ILE A 241 -2.10 -1.18 15.81
CA ILE A 241 -2.74 0.14 15.80
C ILE A 241 -4.04 0.07 14.99
N SER A 242 -5.02 0.92 15.30
CA SER A 242 -6.24 0.98 14.50
C SER A 242 -5.96 1.53 13.11
N VAL A 243 -6.67 1.04 12.12
CA VAL A 243 -6.63 1.55 10.75
C VAL A 243 -7.02 3.03 10.72
N GLY A 244 -8.01 3.44 11.52
CA GLY A 244 -8.43 4.85 11.64
C GLY A 244 -7.30 5.77 12.12
N THR A 245 -6.50 5.33 13.08
CA THR A 245 -5.33 6.09 13.56
C THR A 245 -4.27 6.20 12.47
N VAL A 246 -4.01 5.13 11.70
CA VAL A 246 -3.06 5.16 10.57
C VAL A 246 -3.55 6.11 9.47
N ALA A 247 -4.85 6.09 9.16
CA ALA A 247 -5.44 7.00 8.19
C ALA A 247 -5.30 8.48 8.63
N ALA A 248 -5.57 8.77 9.90
CA ALA A 248 -5.36 10.10 10.48
C ALA A 248 -3.88 10.52 10.41
N TYR A 249 -2.96 9.62 10.78
CA TYR A 249 -1.52 9.86 10.71
C TYR A 249 -1.06 10.21 9.29
N TYR A 250 -1.46 9.47 8.25
CA TYR A 250 -1.04 9.77 6.88
C TYR A 250 -1.58 11.10 6.35
N LYS A 251 -2.82 11.44 6.72
CA LYS A 251 -3.40 12.74 6.39
C LYS A 251 -2.60 13.87 7.05
N ASP A 252 -2.35 13.74 8.35
CA ASP A 252 -1.65 14.74 9.13
C ASP A 252 -0.17 14.83 8.76
N TYR A 253 0.46 13.73 8.36
CA TYR A 253 1.83 13.72 7.88
C TYR A 253 2.02 14.68 6.70
N VAL A 254 1.12 14.64 5.72
CA VAL A 254 1.15 15.55 4.55
C VAL A 254 1.08 17.01 5.01
N ARG A 255 0.26 17.32 6.02
CA ARG A 255 0.17 18.66 6.63
C ARG A 255 1.43 19.05 7.39
N ILE A 256 1.88 18.21 8.31
CA ILE A 256 3.01 18.48 9.21
C ILE A 256 4.31 18.65 8.40
N LYS A 257 4.48 17.86 7.34
CA LYS A 257 5.64 17.95 6.44
C LYS A 257 5.47 18.97 5.30
N ARG A 258 4.38 19.76 5.31
CA ARG A 258 4.10 20.82 4.33
C ARG A 258 4.19 20.30 2.90
N LEU A 259 3.45 19.24 2.61
CA LEU A 259 3.40 18.61 1.30
C LEU A 259 2.11 18.95 0.55
N GLU A 260 1.12 19.61 1.17
CA GLU A 260 -0.21 19.83 0.59
C GLU A 260 -0.18 20.47 -0.81
N GLN A 261 0.78 21.38 -1.07
CA GLN A 261 0.93 22.05 -2.36
C GLN A 261 1.24 21.09 -3.52
N TYR A 262 1.73 19.88 -3.23
CA TYR A 262 1.98 18.85 -4.22
C TYR A 262 0.81 17.88 -4.38
N PHE A 263 -0.26 18.01 -3.58
CA PHE A 263 -1.38 17.06 -3.58
C PHE A 263 -2.63 17.68 -4.21
N ARG A 264 -3.13 17.02 -5.25
CA ARG A 264 -4.45 17.27 -5.82
C ARG A 264 -5.37 16.08 -5.55
N CYS A 265 -6.00 16.14 -4.38
CA CYS A 265 -6.96 15.15 -3.91
C CYS A 265 -8.29 15.25 -4.67
N GLU A 266 -9.15 14.25 -4.49
CA GLU A 266 -10.46 14.15 -5.18
C GLU A 266 -10.35 14.19 -6.71
N THR A 267 -9.34 13.52 -7.28
CA THR A 267 -9.14 13.43 -8.73
C THR A 267 -9.25 11.99 -9.23
N ILE A 268 -9.73 11.83 -10.47
CA ILE A 268 -9.75 10.55 -11.17
C ILE A 268 -8.88 10.68 -12.42
N VAL A 269 -7.82 9.87 -12.48
CA VAL A 269 -7.03 9.71 -13.70
C VAL A 269 -7.78 8.74 -14.62
N THR A 270 -7.91 9.12 -15.88
CA THR A 270 -8.68 8.39 -16.89
C THR A 270 -7.82 7.86 -18.03
N SER A 271 -6.65 8.47 -18.27
CA SER A 271 -5.72 8.00 -19.29
C SER A 271 -4.29 8.37 -18.95
N VAL A 272 -3.38 7.40 -19.06
CA VAL A 272 -1.93 7.59 -19.10
C VAL A 272 -1.44 7.02 -20.42
N ARG A 273 -0.83 7.86 -21.24
CA ARG A 273 -0.30 7.46 -22.55
C ARG A 273 0.99 8.20 -22.87
N THR A 274 1.75 7.65 -23.78
CA THR A 274 2.87 8.36 -24.37
C THR A 274 2.37 9.43 -25.33
N ALA A 275 3.02 10.57 -25.35
CA ALA A 275 2.86 11.53 -26.44
C ALA A 275 3.32 10.84 -27.74
N CYS A 276 2.44 10.83 -28.74
CA CYS A 276 2.79 10.40 -30.09
C CYS A 276 3.88 11.34 -30.66
N ASP A 277 4.51 10.95 -31.76
CA ASP A 277 5.61 11.65 -32.47
C ASP A 277 5.54 13.18 -32.30
N PRO A 278 6.69 13.87 -32.10
CA PRO A 278 6.74 15.20 -31.52
C PRO A 278 5.70 16.08 -32.20
N ASP A 279 4.65 16.44 -31.45
CA ASP A 279 3.80 17.56 -31.82
C ASP A 279 4.75 18.63 -32.33
N ILE A 280 4.64 19.00 -33.60
CA ILE A 280 5.60 19.89 -34.27
C ILE A 280 5.69 21.23 -33.52
N ASN A 281 4.74 21.51 -32.62
CA ASN A 281 4.65 22.66 -31.74
C ASN A 281 5.09 22.43 -30.26
N CYS A 282 5.46 21.21 -29.83
CA CYS A 282 5.83 20.97 -28.43
C CYS A 282 7.28 21.41 -28.17
N GLN A 283 7.44 22.62 -27.62
CA GLN A 283 8.74 23.24 -27.32
C GLN A 283 9.57 22.47 -26.28
N LYS A 284 9.00 21.50 -25.56
CA LYS A 284 9.68 20.69 -24.53
C LYS A 284 9.69 19.20 -24.92
N LYS A 285 10.77 18.77 -25.59
CA LYS A 285 10.93 17.40 -26.13
C LYS A 285 10.97 16.29 -25.07
N ASP A 286 11.25 16.62 -23.81
CA ASP A 286 11.43 15.62 -22.75
C ASP A 286 10.12 15.19 -22.07
N TYR A 287 9.00 15.86 -22.35
CA TYR A 287 7.71 15.62 -21.72
C TYR A 287 6.89 14.59 -22.50
N ASN A 288 7.37 13.35 -22.47
CA ASN A 288 6.88 12.26 -23.30
C ASN A 288 5.60 11.58 -22.78
N TRP A 289 5.10 11.96 -21.60
CA TRP A 289 3.91 11.35 -21.00
C TRP A 289 2.76 12.35 -20.90
N ILE A 290 1.55 11.86 -21.16
CA ILE A 290 0.30 12.60 -21.02
C ILE A 290 -0.57 11.87 -20.00
N VAL A 291 -1.01 12.60 -18.98
CA VAL A 291 -1.93 12.12 -17.94
C VAL A 291 -3.19 12.97 -17.96
N ASP A 292 -4.30 12.36 -18.33
CA ASP A 292 -5.62 13.00 -18.38
C ASP A 292 -6.50 12.51 -17.23
N GLY A 293 -7.34 13.41 -16.73
CA GLY A 293 -8.27 13.09 -15.67
C GLY A 293 -9.28 14.21 -15.43
N PHE A 294 -10.05 14.07 -14.35
CA PHE A 294 -10.98 15.10 -13.91
C PHE A 294 -11.03 15.19 -12.39
N ASP A 295 -11.42 16.36 -11.91
CA ASP A 295 -11.72 16.62 -10.52
C ASP A 295 -13.13 16.09 -10.17
N LYS A 296 -13.24 15.26 -9.13
CA LYS A 296 -14.50 14.58 -8.75
C LYS A 296 -15.56 15.55 -8.25
N GLN A 297 -15.16 16.66 -7.62
CA GLN A 297 -16.10 17.61 -7.03
C GLN A 297 -16.66 18.56 -8.08
N THR A 298 -15.77 19.07 -8.94
CA THR A 298 -16.11 20.09 -9.94
C THR A 298 -16.42 19.53 -11.32
N GLY A 299 -16.06 18.27 -11.59
CA GLY A 299 -16.16 17.65 -12.92
C GLY A 299 -15.17 18.23 -13.94
N LYS A 300 -14.31 19.18 -13.55
CA LYS A 300 -13.40 19.85 -14.48
C LYS A 300 -12.30 18.90 -14.95
N PRO A 301 -12.10 18.75 -16.27
CA PRO A 301 -11.01 17.96 -16.80
C PRO A 301 -9.66 18.63 -16.50
N PHE A 302 -8.60 17.85 -16.51
CA PHE A 302 -7.23 18.34 -16.47
C PHE A 302 -6.34 17.48 -17.36
N ARG A 303 -5.26 18.08 -17.85
CA ARG A 303 -4.21 17.41 -18.61
C ARG A 303 -2.85 17.79 -18.05
N TYR A 304 -2.07 16.78 -17.67
CA TYR A 304 -0.65 16.94 -17.39
C TYR A 304 0.19 16.40 -18.53
N ARG A 305 1.20 17.17 -18.93
CA ARG A 305 2.36 16.65 -19.67
C ARG A 305 3.52 16.50 -18.70
N CYS A 306 4.19 15.36 -18.70
CA CYS A 306 5.30 15.12 -17.79
C CYS A 306 6.47 14.34 -18.40
N LYS A 307 7.65 14.50 -17.77
CA LYS A 307 8.84 13.71 -18.11
C LYS A 307 8.68 12.28 -17.59
N ARG A 308 8.05 12.12 -16.41
CA ARG A 308 7.94 10.85 -15.70
C ARG A 308 6.55 10.66 -15.07
N VAL A 309 6.08 9.42 -15.05
CA VAL A 309 4.83 8.98 -14.40
C VAL A 309 5.15 7.89 -13.39
N VAL A 310 4.57 7.98 -12.20
CA VAL A 310 4.72 6.96 -11.14
C VAL A 310 3.35 6.37 -10.80
N LEU A 311 3.22 5.07 -10.97
CA LEU A 311 2.05 4.29 -10.58
C LEU A 311 2.15 3.90 -9.10
N ALA A 312 1.35 4.54 -8.25
CA ALA A 312 1.35 4.38 -6.80
C ALA A 312 -0.08 4.16 -6.25
N THR A 313 -0.96 3.53 -7.04
CA THR A 313 -2.39 3.40 -6.73
C THR A 313 -2.72 2.27 -5.74
N GLY A 314 -1.76 1.41 -5.39
CA GLY A 314 -2.02 0.23 -4.57
C GLY A 314 -2.74 -0.87 -5.34
N THR A 315 -3.36 -1.81 -4.63
CA THR A 315 -3.96 -3.04 -5.21
C THR A 315 -5.34 -3.37 -4.62
N THR A 316 -5.97 -2.40 -3.96
CA THR A 316 -7.21 -2.56 -3.21
C THR A 316 -8.40 -1.81 -3.82
N ASP A 317 -8.27 -1.31 -5.05
CA ASP A 317 -9.33 -0.52 -5.70
C ASP A 317 -10.57 -1.34 -6.07
N LEU A 318 -10.40 -2.58 -6.57
CA LEU A 318 -11.49 -3.39 -7.11
C LEU A 318 -11.56 -4.73 -6.38
N SER A 319 -12.71 -5.07 -5.81
CA SER A 319 -12.93 -6.39 -5.24
C SER A 319 -12.94 -7.47 -6.31
N ASN A 320 -12.33 -8.61 -6.02
CA ASN A 320 -12.43 -9.79 -6.87
C ASN A 320 -13.88 -10.31 -6.88
N GLN A 321 -14.30 -10.80 -8.03
CA GLN A 321 -15.66 -11.27 -8.31
C GLN A 321 -15.62 -12.78 -8.53
N LEU A 322 -16.68 -13.49 -8.10
CA LEU A 322 -16.87 -14.91 -8.39
C LEU A 322 -17.31 -15.12 -9.85
N GLY A 323 -17.94 -14.12 -10.46
CA GLY A 323 -18.40 -14.18 -11.84
C GLY A 323 -19.69 -14.99 -12.02
N ILE A 324 -20.51 -15.07 -10.97
CA ILE A 324 -21.76 -15.86 -10.99
C ILE A 324 -22.98 -14.97 -11.24
N PRO A 325 -24.04 -15.50 -11.88
CA PRO A 325 -25.28 -14.75 -12.09
C PRO A 325 -25.88 -14.24 -10.77
N GLY A 326 -26.31 -12.98 -10.75
CA GLY A 326 -26.93 -12.34 -9.59
C GLY A 326 -25.97 -11.64 -8.62
N GLU A 327 -24.67 -11.94 -8.65
CA GLU A 327 -23.65 -11.37 -7.75
C GLU A 327 -23.69 -9.83 -7.70
N ASN A 328 -23.71 -9.21 -8.88
CA ASN A 328 -23.70 -7.75 -9.02
C ASN A 328 -25.11 -7.13 -9.13
N SER A 329 -26.16 -7.96 -9.19
CA SER A 329 -27.54 -7.50 -9.39
C SER A 329 -28.32 -7.38 -8.09
N GLN A 330 -27.73 -7.75 -6.95
CA GLN A 330 -28.39 -7.79 -5.64
C GLN A 330 -27.60 -7.04 -4.55
N PRO A 331 -27.35 -5.73 -4.72
CA PRO A 331 -26.52 -4.92 -3.82
C PRO A 331 -27.15 -4.69 -2.45
N ASP A 332 -28.40 -5.10 -2.22
CA ASP A 332 -29.11 -4.96 -0.95
C ASP A 332 -28.61 -5.98 0.07
N TRP A 333 -28.35 -7.22 -0.35
CA TRP A 333 -27.95 -8.31 0.54
C TRP A 333 -26.65 -9.02 0.12
N ILE A 334 -26.04 -8.65 -1.01
CA ILE A 334 -24.67 -9.07 -1.39
C ILE A 334 -23.72 -7.89 -1.24
N THR A 335 -22.53 -8.11 -0.67
CA THR A 335 -21.47 -7.10 -0.53
C THR A 335 -20.09 -7.71 -0.73
N HIS A 336 -19.16 -6.91 -1.24
CA HIS A 336 -17.73 -7.21 -1.30
C HIS A 336 -16.90 -6.33 -0.36
N ASP A 337 -17.58 -5.50 0.43
CA ASP A 337 -16.99 -4.48 1.29
C ASP A 337 -17.32 -4.79 2.76
N LEU A 338 -16.29 -4.75 3.60
CA LEU A 338 -16.38 -5.07 5.02
C LEU A 338 -17.16 -4.01 5.80
N ASN A 339 -16.97 -2.72 5.52
CA ASN A 339 -17.71 -1.64 6.19
C ASN A 339 -19.21 -1.75 5.91
N LYS A 340 -19.57 -2.04 4.65
CA LYS A 340 -20.97 -2.25 4.26
C LYS A 340 -21.54 -3.49 4.94
N LEU A 341 -20.75 -4.54 5.18
CA LEU A 341 -21.18 -5.68 5.99
C LEU A 341 -21.41 -5.27 7.44
N GLU A 342 -20.47 -4.58 8.08
CA GLU A 342 -20.59 -4.12 9.47
C GLU A 342 -21.89 -3.33 9.71
N LEU A 343 -22.17 -2.36 8.84
CA LEU A 343 -23.42 -1.58 8.88
C LEU A 343 -24.67 -2.46 8.77
N ARG A 344 -24.64 -3.49 7.92
CA ARG A 344 -25.75 -4.45 7.81
C ARG A 344 -25.89 -5.30 9.06
N LEU A 345 -24.78 -5.70 9.70
CA LEU A 345 -24.83 -6.46 10.94
C LEU A 345 -25.47 -5.64 12.06
N ASP A 346 -25.14 -4.35 12.15
CA ASP A 346 -25.74 -3.45 13.14
C ASP A 346 -27.26 -3.29 12.88
N HIS A 347 -27.66 -3.07 11.62
CA HIS A 347 -29.08 -3.00 11.26
C HIS A 347 -29.85 -4.29 11.58
N LEU A 348 -29.23 -5.47 11.39
CA LEU A 348 -29.87 -6.75 11.72
C LEU A 348 -30.12 -6.89 13.23
N ILE A 349 -29.22 -6.38 14.08
CA ILE A 349 -29.43 -6.37 15.53
C ILE A 349 -30.54 -5.41 15.91
N ASP A 350 -30.53 -4.19 15.36
CA ASP A 350 -31.54 -3.17 15.66
C ASP A 350 -32.95 -3.66 15.28
N GLN A 351 -33.09 -4.29 14.11
CA GLN A 351 -34.35 -4.89 13.66
C GLN A 351 -34.78 -6.05 14.57
N HIS A 352 -33.83 -6.88 14.99
CA HIS A 352 -34.12 -8.02 15.87
C HIS A 352 -34.60 -7.56 17.26
N GLN A 353 -33.94 -6.57 17.85
CA GLN A 353 -34.32 -5.97 19.13
C GLN A 353 -35.69 -5.28 19.07
N ALA A 354 -36.02 -4.62 17.96
CA ALA A 354 -37.33 -4.00 17.77
C ALA A 354 -38.48 -5.02 17.69
N ASN A 355 -38.20 -6.24 17.21
CA ASN A 355 -39.17 -7.32 17.03
C ASN A 355 -39.27 -8.27 18.23
N GLU A 356 -38.48 -8.10 19.31
CA GLU A 356 -38.49 -8.98 20.50
C GLU A 356 -39.82 -9.02 21.28
N LEU A 357 -40.81 -8.20 20.91
CA LEU A 357 -42.16 -8.22 21.48
C LEU A 357 -43.03 -9.38 20.97
N GLU A 358 -42.65 -10.05 19.89
CA GLU A 358 -43.35 -11.22 19.33
C GLU A 358 -42.33 -12.35 19.09
N GLU A 359 -42.47 -13.49 19.79
CA GLU A 359 -41.70 -14.76 19.71
C GLU A 359 -40.25 -14.69 19.16
N LYS A 360 -39.24 -14.99 20.02
CA LYS A 360 -37.79 -15.10 19.69
C LYS A 360 -37.49 -15.69 18.31
N GLN A 361 -37.48 -14.86 17.28
CA GLN A 361 -37.18 -15.28 15.92
C GLN A 361 -35.67 -15.44 15.81
N VAL A 362 -35.18 -16.60 15.37
CA VAL A 362 -33.74 -16.83 15.21
C VAL A 362 -33.26 -16.07 13.97
N ILE A 363 -32.28 -15.20 14.14
CA ILE A 363 -31.64 -14.48 13.01
C ILE A 363 -31.03 -15.51 12.07
N ASN A 364 -31.34 -15.43 10.78
CA ASN A 364 -30.71 -16.31 9.78
C ASN A 364 -29.21 -16.04 9.67
N PRO A 365 -28.40 -17.05 9.32
CA PRO A 365 -26.97 -16.87 9.21
C PRO A 365 -26.59 -15.84 8.15
N ILE A 366 -25.45 -15.19 8.33
CA ILE A 366 -24.75 -14.55 7.23
C ILE A 366 -23.87 -15.57 6.50
N LEU A 367 -23.67 -15.40 5.20
CA LEU A 367 -22.69 -16.16 4.45
C LEU A 367 -21.43 -15.31 4.26
N VAL A 368 -20.28 -15.81 4.69
CA VAL A 368 -18.97 -15.23 4.40
C VAL A 368 -18.24 -16.16 3.43
N ILE A 369 -17.77 -15.62 2.31
CA ILE A 369 -17.01 -16.36 1.29
C ILE A 369 -15.58 -15.84 1.23
N GLY A 370 -14.60 -16.72 1.43
CA GLY A 370 -13.17 -16.41 1.40
C GLY A 370 -12.47 -16.78 2.70
N ALA A 371 -11.14 -16.94 2.66
CA ALA A 371 -10.33 -17.42 3.79
C ALA A 371 -9.23 -16.44 4.23
N GLY A 372 -9.28 -15.20 3.75
CA GLY A 372 -8.29 -14.16 4.07
C GLY A 372 -8.58 -13.42 5.36
N LEU A 373 -7.73 -12.44 5.69
CA LEU A 373 -7.88 -11.60 6.88
C LEU A 373 -9.23 -10.87 6.93
N SER A 374 -9.67 -10.25 5.83
CA SER A 374 -10.97 -9.57 5.78
C SER A 374 -12.15 -10.52 6.03
N ALA A 375 -12.06 -11.78 5.57
CA ALA A 375 -13.08 -12.78 5.86
C ALA A 375 -13.08 -13.16 7.34
N ALA A 376 -11.88 -13.28 7.95
CA ALA A 376 -11.76 -13.49 9.39
C ALA A 376 -12.34 -12.31 10.20
N ASP A 377 -12.07 -11.06 9.81
CA ASP A 377 -12.65 -9.88 10.42
C ASP A 377 -14.19 -9.90 10.35
N ALA A 378 -14.75 -10.23 9.18
CA ALA A 378 -16.20 -10.38 9.00
C ALA A 378 -16.82 -11.47 9.89
N ILE A 379 -16.16 -12.62 10.00
CA ILE A 379 -16.60 -13.73 10.87
C ILE A 379 -16.60 -13.28 12.33
N MET A 380 -15.52 -12.61 12.78
CA MET A 380 -15.42 -12.10 14.14
C MET A 380 -16.48 -11.03 14.42
N ALA A 381 -16.65 -10.07 13.51
CA ALA A 381 -17.65 -9.01 13.62
C ALA A 381 -19.08 -9.56 13.79
N ALA A 382 -19.45 -10.58 13.01
CA ALA A 382 -20.76 -11.22 13.11
C ALA A 382 -20.92 -12.04 14.40
N ARG A 383 -19.90 -12.83 14.78
CA ARG A 383 -19.96 -13.67 15.98
C ARG A 383 -19.98 -12.85 17.27
N PHE A 384 -19.25 -11.73 17.34
CA PHE A 384 -19.32 -10.82 18.49
C PHE A 384 -20.71 -10.21 18.68
N ARG A 385 -21.48 -10.08 17.59
CA ARG A 385 -22.87 -9.63 17.55
C ARG A 385 -23.89 -10.75 17.78
N GLY A 386 -23.44 -11.98 18.02
CA GLY A 386 -24.32 -13.14 18.22
C GLY A 386 -25.04 -13.61 16.95
N ILE A 387 -24.59 -13.19 15.77
CA ILE A 387 -25.21 -13.54 14.49
C ILE A 387 -24.59 -14.86 13.97
N PRO A 388 -25.39 -15.86 13.55
CA PRO A 388 -24.86 -17.10 12.99
C PRO A 388 -24.07 -16.87 11.70
N VAL A 389 -23.01 -17.64 11.49
CA VAL A 389 -22.12 -17.54 10.32
C VAL A 389 -22.06 -18.88 9.58
N LEU A 390 -22.39 -18.86 8.29
CA LEU A 390 -21.98 -19.84 7.31
C LEU A 390 -20.69 -19.36 6.65
N HIS A 391 -19.62 -20.15 6.71
CA HIS A 391 -18.32 -19.76 6.19
C HIS A 391 -17.90 -20.71 5.05
N ALA A 392 -17.93 -20.21 3.81
CA ALA A 392 -17.54 -20.97 2.63
C ALA A 392 -16.13 -20.59 2.16
N PHE A 393 -15.29 -21.60 1.94
CA PHE A 393 -13.90 -21.40 1.53
C PHE A 393 -13.38 -22.61 0.75
N ARG A 394 -12.32 -22.43 -0.04
CA ARG A 394 -11.74 -23.48 -0.90
C ARG A 394 -11.10 -24.59 -0.07
N ASP A 395 -11.31 -25.86 -0.39
CA ASP A 395 -10.65 -26.97 0.30
C ASP A 395 -9.17 -27.07 -0.10
N SER A 396 -8.26 -27.08 0.87
CA SER A 396 -6.80 -27.19 0.67
C SER A 396 -6.29 -28.63 0.68
N SER A 397 -7.09 -29.60 1.13
CA SER A 397 -6.66 -30.99 1.28
C SER A 397 -6.31 -31.67 -0.06
N ASN A 398 -6.94 -31.23 -1.16
CA ASN A 398 -6.68 -31.74 -2.52
C ASN A 398 -5.54 -31.01 -3.27
N GLU A 399 -4.96 -29.93 -2.73
CA GLU A 399 -3.89 -29.17 -3.41
C GLU A 399 -2.46 -29.59 -3.02
N TRP A 400 -2.30 -30.41 -1.96
CA TRP A 400 -0.99 -30.91 -1.51
C TRP A 400 -0.26 -31.78 -2.56
N ASN A 401 -1.02 -32.35 -3.51
CA ASN A 401 -0.51 -33.24 -4.55
C ASN A 401 -0.09 -32.53 -5.86
N LYS A 402 -0.21 -31.19 -5.95
CA LYS A 402 0.19 -30.43 -7.14
C LYS A 402 1.68 -30.04 -7.09
N PRO A 403 2.39 -29.99 -8.24
CA PRO A 403 3.79 -29.54 -8.30
C PRO A 403 3.94 -28.08 -7.83
N ASP A 404 5.09 -27.72 -7.26
CA ASP A 404 5.35 -26.41 -6.60
C ASP A 404 5.06 -25.19 -7.48
N ASP A 405 5.18 -25.30 -8.80
CA ASP A 405 4.91 -24.21 -9.75
C ASP A 405 3.41 -23.91 -9.94
N GLU A 406 2.52 -24.84 -9.56
CA GLU A 406 1.05 -24.70 -9.59
C GLU A 406 0.41 -24.67 -8.20
N LYS A 407 1.21 -24.81 -7.13
CA LYS A 407 0.71 -24.60 -5.77
C LYS A 407 0.31 -23.14 -5.64
N ILE A 408 -0.99 -22.88 -5.69
CA ILE A 408 -1.55 -21.66 -5.12
C ILE A 408 -1.11 -21.70 -3.65
N ARG A 409 -0.10 -20.90 -3.27
CA ARG A 409 0.25 -20.70 -1.85
C ARG A 409 -1.05 -20.45 -1.11
N THR A 410 -1.45 -21.41 -0.30
CA THR A 410 -2.83 -21.58 0.12
C THR A 410 -3.26 -20.33 0.87
N ILE A 411 -4.47 -19.83 0.63
CA ILE A 411 -4.96 -18.60 1.27
C ILE A 411 -4.99 -18.75 2.80
N TYR A 412 -5.10 -19.99 3.29
CA TYR A 412 -4.94 -20.38 4.70
C TYR A 412 -3.57 -20.07 5.30
N ASP A 413 -2.50 -20.12 4.51
CA ASP A 413 -1.11 -19.93 4.98
C ASP A 413 -0.95 -18.57 5.67
N LYS A 414 -1.79 -17.59 5.30
CA LYS A 414 -1.77 -16.27 5.93
C LYS A 414 -2.31 -16.31 7.35
N LEU A 415 -3.44 -16.96 7.62
CA LEU A 415 -3.98 -17.08 8.98
C LEU A 415 -3.13 -18.04 9.82
N GLN A 416 -2.70 -19.16 9.23
CA GLN A 416 -1.83 -20.14 9.88
C GLN A 416 -0.44 -19.58 10.19
N GLY A 417 0.10 -18.74 9.30
CA GLY A 417 1.42 -18.12 9.45
C GLY A 417 1.46 -16.97 10.47
N LEU A 418 0.33 -16.55 11.02
CA LEU A 418 0.27 -15.54 12.09
C LEU A 418 0.48 -16.21 13.47
N PRO A 419 1.48 -15.76 14.26
CA PRO A 419 1.68 -16.28 15.61
C PRO A 419 0.47 -16.07 16.52
N SER A 420 0.01 -17.13 17.18
CA SER A 420 -1.16 -17.11 18.06
C SER A 420 -1.01 -16.16 19.26
N SER A 421 0.21 -15.90 19.71
CA SER A 421 0.50 -14.97 20.80
C SER A 421 0.26 -13.50 20.44
N MET A 422 0.37 -13.14 19.16
CA MET A 422 0.23 -11.76 18.67
C MET A 422 -1.12 -11.53 17.96
N TYR A 423 -1.70 -12.60 17.42
CA TYR A 423 -2.94 -12.57 16.63
C TYR A 423 -3.93 -13.66 17.08
N PRO A 424 -4.30 -13.70 18.37
CA PRO A 424 -5.16 -14.76 18.91
C PRO A 424 -6.53 -14.83 18.23
N GLU A 425 -7.08 -13.70 17.79
CA GLU A 425 -8.37 -13.63 17.11
C GLU A 425 -8.36 -14.27 15.72
N TYR A 426 -7.29 -14.05 14.94
CA TYR A 426 -7.14 -14.69 13.62
C TYR A 426 -6.82 -16.18 13.76
N HIS A 427 -6.00 -16.54 14.75
CA HIS A 427 -5.77 -17.94 15.07
C HIS A 427 -7.07 -18.64 15.47
N LYS A 428 -7.97 -17.94 16.17
CA LYS A 428 -9.26 -18.49 16.55
C LYS A 428 -10.12 -18.81 15.33
N VAL A 429 -10.16 -17.93 14.34
CA VAL A 429 -10.87 -18.21 13.07
C VAL A 429 -10.27 -19.42 12.37
N TYR A 430 -8.94 -19.54 12.34
CA TYR A 430 -8.27 -20.72 11.79
C TYR A 430 -8.66 -22.01 12.52
N GLU A 431 -8.73 -22.01 13.86
CA GLU A 431 -9.23 -23.16 14.63
C GLU A 431 -10.66 -23.54 14.24
N MET A 432 -11.55 -22.54 14.08
CA MET A 432 -12.93 -22.76 13.63
C MET A 432 -13.00 -23.36 12.22
N MET A 433 -12.08 -22.97 11.33
CA MET A 433 -11.99 -23.56 9.99
C MET A 433 -11.51 -25.01 10.05
N ALA A 434 -10.54 -25.30 10.90
CA ALA A 434 -9.90 -26.62 11.01
C ALA A 434 -10.81 -27.70 11.63
N ASP A 435 -11.63 -27.35 12.62
CA ASP A 435 -12.56 -28.29 13.27
C ASP A 435 -13.95 -28.33 12.62
N GLY A 436 -14.14 -27.62 11.51
CA GLY A 436 -15.42 -27.54 10.80
C GLY A 436 -16.51 -26.74 11.53
N GLY A 437 -16.17 -26.09 12.65
CA GLY A 437 -17.11 -25.37 13.51
C GLY A 437 -17.74 -26.20 14.62
N THR A 438 -17.31 -27.45 14.84
CA THR A 438 -17.99 -28.36 15.79
C THR A 438 -18.00 -27.85 17.22
N ASN A 439 -16.97 -27.10 17.63
CA ASN A 439 -16.85 -26.58 19.00
C ASN A 439 -17.28 -25.11 19.13
N TYR A 440 -17.86 -24.54 18.07
CA TYR A 440 -18.10 -23.10 17.96
C TYR A 440 -19.57 -22.81 17.66
N PRO A 441 -20.38 -22.50 18.70
CA PRO A 441 -21.74 -22.05 18.50
C PRO A 441 -21.78 -20.88 17.51
N LEU A 442 -22.86 -20.86 16.72
CA LEU A 442 -23.13 -19.82 15.72
C LEU A 442 -22.13 -19.80 14.56
N TYR A 443 -21.35 -20.85 14.34
CA TYR A 443 -20.44 -20.94 13.20
C TYR A 443 -20.54 -22.31 12.53
N ARG A 444 -20.60 -22.33 11.20
CA ARG A 444 -20.59 -23.54 10.38
C ARG A 444 -19.63 -23.36 9.21
N ALA A 445 -18.62 -24.22 9.10
CA ALA A 445 -17.71 -24.23 7.96
C ALA A 445 -18.30 -25.03 6.78
N LEU A 446 -18.01 -24.57 5.56
CA LEU A 446 -18.36 -25.19 4.29
C LEU A 446 -17.10 -25.30 3.40
N PRO A 447 -16.12 -26.16 3.77
CA PRO A 447 -14.87 -26.33 3.03
C PRO A 447 -15.12 -26.99 1.67
N GLY A 448 -14.60 -26.40 0.59
CA GLY A 448 -14.70 -26.95 -0.77
C GLY A 448 -16.06 -26.80 -1.44
N TYR A 449 -17.04 -26.18 -0.76
CA TYR A 449 -18.36 -25.96 -1.34
C TYR A 449 -18.27 -24.95 -2.49
N THR A 450 -18.93 -25.26 -3.61
CA THR A 450 -19.00 -24.40 -4.80
C THR A 450 -20.35 -23.71 -4.86
N LEU A 451 -20.35 -22.37 -4.85
CA LEU A 451 -21.57 -21.58 -4.94
C LEU A 451 -22.15 -21.68 -6.36
N LEU A 452 -23.39 -22.13 -6.47
CA LEU A 452 -24.08 -22.34 -7.75
C LEU A 452 -24.94 -21.14 -8.16
N GLY A 453 -25.52 -20.42 -7.19
CA GLY A 453 -26.34 -19.26 -7.51
C GLY A 453 -27.04 -18.63 -6.31
N PHE A 454 -27.64 -17.49 -6.59
CA PHE A 454 -28.44 -16.70 -5.68
C PHE A 454 -29.90 -16.75 -6.11
N THR A 455 -30.79 -17.12 -5.21
CA THR A 455 -32.24 -16.98 -5.41
C THR A 455 -32.71 -15.86 -4.49
N GLY A 456 -32.86 -14.66 -5.06
CA GLY A 456 -33.37 -13.49 -4.36
C GLY A 456 -34.88 -13.32 -4.56
N ASN A 457 -35.43 -12.25 -4.00
CA ASN A 457 -36.80 -11.80 -4.27
C ASN A 457 -36.91 -11.32 -5.71
N GLU A 458 -37.06 -12.26 -6.64
CA GLU A 458 -37.63 -11.90 -7.93
C GLU A 458 -39.04 -11.38 -7.68
N ASN A 459 -39.37 -10.25 -8.32
CA ASN A 459 -40.67 -9.59 -8.29
C ASN A 459 -41.74 -10.47 -8.97
N ASP A 460 -41.99 -11.66 -8.45
CA ASP A 460 -43.16 -12.44 -8.80
C ASP A 460 -44.37 -11.75 -8.18
N PHE A 461 -45.04 -10.98 -9.02
CA PHE A 461 -46.19 -10.11 -8.76
C PHE A 461 -47.45 -10.82 -8.23
N ASN A 462 -47.36 -12.02 -7.65
CA ASN A 462 -48.51 -12.89 -7.41
C ASN A 462 -48.52 -13.67 -6.08
N ASP A 463 -47.74 -13.30 -5.07
CA ASP A 463 -47.82 -13.98 -3.76
C ASP A 463 -48.29 -13.04 -2.65
N THR A 464 -49.59 -13.08 -2.37
CA THR A 464 -50.33 -12.26 -1.38
C THR A 464 -50.09 -12.66 0.09
N THR A 465 -49.04 -13.41 0.40
CA THR A 465 -48.67 -13.70 1.80
C THR A 465 -47.46 -12.87 2.21
N GLY A 466 -47.71 -11.79 2.96
CA GLY A 466 -46.74 -10.76 3.38
C GLY A 466 -45.67 -11.20 4.38
N PHE A 467 -45.02 -12.35 4.17
CA PHE A 467 -43.75 -12.67 4.83
C PHE A 467 -42.62 -12.26 3.88
N GLU A 468 -41.75 -11.36 4.33
CA GLU A 468 -40.53 -10.96 3.61
C GLU A 468 -39.78 -12.22 3.14
N LYS A 469 -39.79 -12.46 1.82
CA LYS A 469 -39.05 -13.59 1.23
C LYS A 469 -37.55 -13.33 1.52
N GLN A 470 -36.94 -14.25 2.25
CA GLN A 470 -35.54 -14.16 2.69
C GLN A 470 -34.61 -14.70 1.60
N PRO A 471 -33.42 -14.11 1.40
CA PRO A 471 -32.51 -14.53 0.35
C PRO A 471 -32.00 -15.95 0.57
N ILE A 472 -31.87 -16.69 -0.53
CA ILE A 472 -31.46 -18.08 -0.56
C ILE A 472 -30.18 -18.23 -1.39
N VAL A 473 -29.24 -19.02 -0.87
CA VAL A 473 -28.00 -19.40 -1.55
C VAL A 473 -27.98 -20.90 -1.79
N THR A 474 -27.51 -21.30 -2.97
CA THR A 474 -27.43 -22.71 -3.37
C THR A 474 -25.98 -23.10 -3.61
N PHE A 475 -25.52 -24.17 -2.98
CA PHE A 475 -24.17 -24.70 -3.09
C PHE A 475 -24.17 -26.15 -3.57
N SER A 476 -23.09 -26.57 -4.23
CA SER A 476 -22.69 -27.97 -4.34
C SER A 476 -21.61 -28.25 -3.30
N ASP A 477 -21.75 -29.33 -2.53
CA ASP A 477 -20.65 -29.83 -1.71
C ASP A 477 -19.61 -30.58 -2.57
N PRO A 478 -18.45 -31.00 -2.00
CA PRO A 478 -17.43 -31.76 -2.72
C PRO A 478 -17.89 -33.10 -3.29
N ASP A 479 -18.96 -33.70 -2.74
CA ASP A 479 -19.55 -34.95 -3.22
C ASP A 479 -20.57 -34.72 -4.36
N GLY A 480 -20.81 -33.46 -4.75
CA GLY A 480 -21.76 -33.08 -5.79
C GLY A 480 -23.21 -32.95 -5.31
N CYS A 481 -23.46 -33.05 -4.00
CA CYS A 481 -24.81 -32.87 -3.45
C CYS A 481 -25.15 -31.38 -3.35
N VAL A 482 -26.38 -31.04 -3.75
CA VAL A 482 -26.86 -29.66 -3.74
C VAL A 482 -27.50 -29.31 -2.41
N HIS A 483 -27.03 -28.24 -1.78
CA HIS A 483 -27.51 -27.70 -0.52
C HIS A 483 -28.06 -26.30 -0.70
N THR A 484 -29.11 -25.97 0.02
CA THR A 484 -29.75 -24.65 -0.02
C THR A 484 -29.83 -24.07 1.38
N PHE A 485 -29.39 -22.82 1.53
CA PHE A 485 -29.37 -22.13 2.81
C PHE A 485 -30.11 -20.80 2.72
N ARG A 486 -30.93 -20.50 3.72
CA ARG A 486 -31.48 -19.16 3.93
C ARG A 486 -30.43 -18.31 4.65
N VAL A 487 -30.23 -17.09 4.17
CA VAL A 487 -29.23 -16.17 4.74
C VAL A 487 -29.85 -14.79 4.96
N SER A 488 -29.24 -14.00 5.83
CA SER A 488 -29.61 -12.59 6.02
C SER A 488 -28.85 -11.67 5.05
N THR A 489 -27.57 -11.97 4.81
CA THR A 489 -26.69 -11.24 3.88
C THR A 489 -25.53 -12.15 3.47
N VAL A 490 -24.89 -11.82 2.34
CA VAL A 490 -23.69 -12.46 1.79
C VAL A 490 -22.55 -11.45 1.73
N ALA A 491 -21.38 -11.84 2.22
CA ALA A 491 -20.13 -11.11 2.10
C ALA A 491 -19.12 -11.92 1.30
N ILE A 492 -18.72 -11.41 0.13
CA ILE A 492 -17.78 -12.05 -0.79
C ILE A 492 -16.41 -11.36 -0.62
N LEU A 493 -15.55 -11.94 0.23
CA LEU A 493 -14.29 -11.36 0.68
C LEU A 493 -13.09 -12.18 0.18
N ILE A 494 -12.98 -12.30 -1.14
CA ILE A 494 -11.99 -13.13 -1.85
C ILE A 494 -10.78 -12.33 -2.38
N GLY A 495 -10.53 -11.16 -1.78
CA GLY A 495 -9.41 -10.28 -2.10
C GLY A 495 -9.75 -9.20 -3.14
N TYR A 496 -8.72 -8.44 -3.50
CA TYR A 496 -8.83 -7.25 -4.35
C TYR A 496 -7.77 -7.28 -5.46
N LYS A 497 -7.95 -6.41 -6.46
CA LYS A 497 -7.03 -6.14 -7.55
C LYS A 497 -6.93 -4.63 -7.81
N PRO A 498 -5.82 -4.15 -8.40
CA PRO A 498 -5.68 -2.74 -8.75
C PRO A 498 -6.65 -2.33 -9.86
N ASP A 499 -7.08 -1.07 -9.83
CA ASP A 499 -7.77 -0.42 -10.94
C ASP A 499 -6.74 0.28 -11.82
N LEU A 500 -6.41 -0.36 -12.94
CA LEU A 500 -5.47 0.15 -13.95
C LEU A 500 -6.18 0.54 -15.24
N SER A 501 -7.49 0.82 -15.20
CA SER A 501 -8.31 1.13 -16.38
C SER A 501 -7.84 2.37 -17.16
N TYR A 502 -7.06 3.24 -16.53
CA TYR A 502 -6.43 4.40 -17.15
C TYR A 502 -5.19 4.05 -18.00
N LEU A 503 -4.71 2.81 -17.97
CA LEU A 503 -3.63 2.31 -18.83
C LEU A 503 -4.20 1.55 -20.03
N LYS A 504 -3.45 1.55 -21.12
CA LYS A 504 -3.75 0.68 -22.27
C LYS A 504 -3.86 -0.78 -21.81
N ASP A 505 -4.91 -1.46 -22.26
CA ASP A 505 -5.20 -2.87 -21.94
C ASP A 505 -5.18 -3.18 -20.44
N ASN A 506 -5.59 -2.21 -19.60
CA ASN A 506 -5.55 -2.30 -18.13
C ASN A 506 -4.16 -2.65 -17.56
N GLY A 507 -3.09 -2.25 -18.27
CA GLY A 507 -1.71 -2.54 -17.87
C GLY A 507 -1.22 -3.97 -18.18
N ILE A 508 -2.02 -4.79 -18.89
CA ILE A 508 -1.56 -6.10 -19.38
C ILE A 508 -0.28 -5.91 -20.21
N GLY A 509 0.70 -6.79 -20.00
CA GLY A 509 2.04 -6.69 -20.59
C GLY A 509 3.10 -6.05 -19.70
N LEU A 510 2.70 -5.27 -18.68
CA LEU A 510 3.65 -4.64 -17.74
C LEU A 510 4.11 -5.58 -16.61
N GLY A 511 3.40 -6.69 -16.39
CA GLY A 511 3.65 -7.64 -15.30
C GLY A 511 4.81 -8.60 -15.57
N LYS A 512 5.23 -9.33 -14.53
CA LYS A 512 6.20 -10.44 -14.67
C LYS A 512 5.78 -11.42 -15.77
N TYR A 513 4.49 -11.78 -15.79
CA TYR A 513 3.81 -12.54 -16.83
C TYR A 513 3.00 -11.59 -17.71
N SER A 514 3.38 -11.47 -18.99
CA SER A 514 2.85 -10.46 -19.91
C SER A 514 1.42 -10.73 -20.38
N ASP A 515 0.97 -11.97 -20.31
CA ASP A 515 -0.35 -12.45 -20.75
C ASP A 515 -1.41 -12.42 -19.63
N LYS A 516 -1.00 -12.17 -18.39
CA LYS A 516 -1.88 -12.15 -17.21
C LYS A 516 -2.18 -10.73 -16.76
N SER A 517 -3.33 -10.53 -16.13
CA SER A 517 -3.66 -9.27 -15.46
C SER A 517 -2.69 -8.98 -14.32
N ILE A 518 -2.50 -7.70 -14.02
CA ILE A 518 -1.63 -7.25 -12.92
C ILE A 518 -2.32 -7.51 -11.57
N ASP A 519 -1.57 -8.06 -10.62
CA ASP A 519 -1.97 -8.12 -9.21
C ASP A 519 -0.73 -8.07 -8.30
N GLY A 520 -0.88 -7.59 -7.06
CA GLY A 520 0.25 -7.36 -6.16
C GLY A 520 0.92 -8.60 -5.56
N LYS A 521 0.49 -9.81 -5.94
CA LYS A 521 1.00 -11.07 -5.39
C LYS A 521 1.52 -12.00 -6.48
N SER A 522 0.68 -12.37 -7.44
CA SER A 522 0.99 -13.42 -8.43
C SER A 522 1.62 -12.85 -9.69
N ASN A 523 1.21 -11.64 -10.11
CA ASN A 523 1.73 -10.98 -11.29
C ASN A 523 1.93 -9.46 -11.06
N PRO A 524 2.87 -9.06 -10.19
CA PRO A 524 3.19 -7.65 -10.00
C PRO A 524 3.81 -7.04 -11.27
N ILE A 525 3.75 -5.72 -11.38
CA ILE A 525 4.45 -4.94 -12.40
C ILE A 525 5.95 -5.23 -12.30
N ASP A 526 6.56 -5.55 -13.43
CA ASP A 526 7.98 -5.83 -13.52
C ASP A 526 8.76 -4.51 -13.58
N VAL A 527 9.70 -4.34 -12.65
CA VAL A 527 10.51 -3.14 -12.48
C VAL A 527 11.96 -3.51 -12.20
N ASP A 528 12.90 -2.66 -12.63
CA ASP A 528 14.30 -2.80 -12.27
C ASP A 528 14.48 -2.60 -10.75
N ASN A 529 15.27 -3.49 -10.14
CA ASN A 529 15.38 -3.59 -8.69
C ASN A 529 16.02 -2.37 -7.99
N PHE A 530 16.72 -1.52 -8.74
CA PHE A 530 17.48 -0.38 -8.18
C PHE A 530 16.97 0.98 -8.66
N THR A 531 16.08 1.01 -9.65
CA THR A 531 15.50 2.25 -10.19
C THR A 531 13.98 2.30 -10.09
N TYR A 532 13.33 1.14 -9.96
CA TYR A 532 11.87 0.97 -9.98
C TYR A 532 11.19 1.46 -11.27
N GLU A 533 11.98 1.67 -12.32
CA GLU A 533 11.47 1.92 -13.66
C GLU A 533 10.87 0.63 -14.22
N VAL A 534 9.72 0.74 -14.87
CA VAL A 534 8.97 -0.40 -15.43
C VAL A 534 9.71 -0.94 -16.64
N THR A 535 10.20 -2.18 -16.55
CA THR A 535 11.10 -2.79 -17.55
C THR A 535 10.42 -3.03 -18.89
N LYS A 536 9.10 -3.24 -18.88
CA LYS A 536 8.27 -3.53 -20.06
C LYS A 536 7.49 -2.31 -20.56
N ALA A 537 7.84 -1.11 -20.13
CA ALA A 537 7.19 0.12 -20.57
C ALA A 537 7.52 0.44 -22.04
N SER A 538 6.58 1.10 -22.74
CA SER A 538 6.78 1.52 -24.14
C SER A 538 7.76 2.69 -24.33
N LYS A 539 8.02 3.46 -23.26
CA LYS A 539 9.00 4.55 -23.19
C LYS A 539 9.57 4.60 -21.77
N ASN A 540 10.76 5.19 -21.64
CA ASN A 540 11.36 5.48 -20.34
C ASN A 540 10.54 6.52 -19.57
N GLY A 541 10.71 6.54 -18.25
CA GLY A 541 10.04 7.46 -17.34
C GLY A 541 8.73 6.93 -16.75
N LEU A 542 8.36 5.67 -16.98
CA LEU A 542 7.27 5.01 -16.26
C LEU A 542 7.83 4.23 -15.07
N TYR A 543 7.37 4.54 -13.87
CA TYR A 543 7.75 3.87 -12.63
C TYR A 543 6.52 3.26 -11.97
N ALA A 544 6.73 2.26 -11.12
CA ALA A 544 5.68 1.71 -10.27
C ALA A 544 6.19 1.50 -8.85
N LEU A 545 5.32 1.66 -7.85
CA LEU A 545 5.70 1.66 -6.43
C LEU A 545 4.66 0.95 -5.56
N GLY A 546 5.13 0.38 -4.45
CA GLY A 546 4.27 -0.23 -3.44
C GLY A 546 3.72 -1.59 -3.87
N PRO A 547 2.49 -1.95 -3.47
CA PRO A 547 1.94 -3.27 -3.75
C PRO A 547 1.86 -3.63 -5.25
N LEU A 548 1.84 -2.65 -6.15
CA LEU A 548 1.87 -2.89 -7.60
C LEU A 548 3.13 -3.63 -8.06
N VAL A 549 4.26 -3.47 -7.36
CA VAL A 549 5.54 -4.12 -7.70
C VAL A 549 5.90 -5.26 -6.74
N GLY A 550 4.98 -5.65 -5.87
CA GLY A 550 5.14 -6.71 -4.87
C GLY A 550 5.53 -6.22 -3.46
N ASP A 551 5.77 -4.92 -3.28
CA ASP A 551 6.08 -4.33 -1.97
C ASP A 551 4.81 -4.17 -1.13
N ASN A 552 4.39 -5.26 -0.50
CA ASN A 552 3.12 -5.33 0.23
C ASN A 552 3.18 -4.77 1.66
N PHE A 553 4.38 -4.45 2.18
CA PHE A 553 4.56 -3.85 3.51
C PHE A 553 4.79 -2.35 3.38
N VAL A 554 4.14 -1.54 4.22
CA VAL A 554 4.31 -0.07 4.22
C VAL A 554 5.78 0.31 4.35
N ARG A 555 6.53 -0.33 5.26
CA ARG A 555 7.96 -0.04 5.46
C ARG A 555 8.85 -0.32 4.23
N TYR A 556 8.42 -1.19 3.30
CA TYR A 556 9.15 -1.48 2.06
C TYR A 556 9.00 -0.38 1.00
N ILE A 557 7.92 0.39 1.08
CA ILE A 557 7.64 1.51 0.18
C ILE A 557 8.81 2.51 0.16
N LEU A 558 9.47 2.68 1.29
CA LEU A 558 10.58 3.61 1.43
C LEU A 558 11.72 3.32 0.45
N GLY A 559 12.04 2.05 0.25
CA GLY A 559 13.11 1.64 -0.66
C GLY A 559 12.80 1.94 -2.10
N GLY A 560 11.57 1.67 -2.55
CA GLY A 560 11.15 2.02 -3.90
C GLY A 560 11.09 3.53 -4.13
N ALA A 561 10.58 4.30 -3.17
CA ALA A 561 10.58 5.75 -3.26
C ALA A 561 12.01 6.31 -3.38
N PHE A 562 12.93 5.76 -2.58
CA PHE A 562 14.35 6.11 -2.62
C PHE A 562 15.00 5.75 -3.96
N ALA A 563 14.72 4.56 -4.50
CA ALA A 563 15.20 4.13 -5.81
C ALA A 563 14.80 5.10 -6.93
N ILE A 564 13.52 5.49 -6.95
CA ILE A 564 12.99 6.44 -7.92
C ILE A 564 13.67 7.80 -7.79
N LEU A 565 13.84 8.31 -6.55
CA LEU A 565 14.55 9.57 -6.30
C LEU A 565 15.97 9.52 -6.89
N VAL A 566 16.78 8.52 -6.52
CA VAL A 566 18.18 8.39 -6.99
C VAL A 566 18.23 8.29 -8.51
N HIS A 567 17.33 7.51 -9.10
CA HIS A 567 17.28 7.38 -10.56
C HIS A 567 16.91 8.71 -11.24
N ILE A 568 15.97 9.47 -10.69
CA ILE A 568 15.63 10.80 -11.21
C ILE A 568 16.80 11.77 -11.09
N LEU A 569 17.50 11.78 -9.96
CA LEU A 569 18.65 12.68 -9.74
C LEU A 569 19.82 12.37 -10.69
N THR A 570 20.05 11.10 -11.00
CA THR A 570 21.14 10.66 -11.90
C THR A 570 20.80 10.83 -13.38
N THR A 571 19.52 10.77 -13.76
CA THR A 571 19.08 10.90 -15.16
C THR A 571 18.60 12.29 -15.55
N SER A 572 18.36 13.17 -14.59
CA SER A 572 18.01 14.55 -14.89
C SER A 572 19.29 15.30 -15.26
N THR A 573 19.39 15.73 -16.52
CA THR A 573 20.50 16.56 -16.99
C THR A 573 20.60 17.80 -16.11
N PRO A 574 21.81 18.20 -15.64
CA PRO A 574 21.98 19.45 -14.93
C PRO A 574 21.51 20.60 -15.85
N THR A 575 20.41 21.24 -15.46
CA THR A 575 19.88 22.45 -16.10
C THR A 575 20.78 23.63 -15.87
#